data_AF-A0A0D1CH18-F1
#
_entry.id   AF-A0A0D1CH18-F1
#
_cell.length_a   1.000
_cell.length_b   1.000
_cell.length_c   1.000
_cell.angle_alpha   90.00
_cell.angle_beta   90.00
_cell.angle_gamma   90.00
#
_symmetry.space_group_name_H-M   'P 1'
#
loop_
_entity.id
_entity.type
_entity.pdbx_description
1 polymer ?
#
loop_
_entity_poly.entity_id
_entity_poly.type
_entity_poly.pdbx_seq_one_letter_code
_entity_poly.pdbx_strand_id
1 'polypeptide(L)'
;MSGKASSSNVRLASASYGKDLVRIFRIVRDSKDPSSHRVAEYTVRCLLHGESLTPSYTEADNSPVVATDTVKNTLNYLAKVLPAEDVLCPERYALNVVNHFLTTYSHIEKTEVDLIQHKWTRIVLDQKDGGAHKHSFVRDGEEKRTVRALGERSGSEINVTTLEGGIKGLLVLKSSGSAFYGFHRDSFTTLKEVHDRIFSTEVECSYSIGLPSGGLTAVLKNPSSLPQFCDIHSSVKSHVLRVFALDDSASVQATMYRMGEAILGDATNKTVKDVSFALPNKHYIPIDLGFKGLSNLDEKNAEVFLPTAHPSGYIKAKIARLSAAKL
;
A
#
# COMPACT_ATOMS: atom_id res chain seq x y z
N MET A 1 15.92 50.07 6.79
CA MET A 1 16.30 50.11 5.36
C MET A 1 15.13 49.60 4.55
N SER A 2 14.78 50.30 3.49
CA SER A 2 13.55 50.18 2.70
C SER A 2 13.33 48.79 2.11
N GLY A 3 12.23 48.14 2.47
CA GLY A 3 11.75 46.93 1.81
C GLY A 3 11.31 47.24 0.39
N LYS A 4 11.97 46.66 -0.61
CA LYS A 4 11.43 46.60 -1.97
C LYS A 4 10.24 45.65 -1.93
N ALA A 5 9.03 46.19 -2.14
CA ALA A 5 7.87 45.38 -2.43
C ALA A 5 8.13 44.60 -3.73
N SER A 6 8.27 43.28 -3.61
CA SER A 6 8.33 42.37 -4.75
C SER A 6 6.96 42.37 -5.44
N SER A 7 6.86 42.97 -6.63
CA SER A 7 5.65 42.95 -7.47
C SER A 7 5.49 41.60 -8.18
N SER A 8 5.46 40.53 -7.40
CA SER A 8 5.24 39.17 -7.88
C SER A 8 3.76 38.96 -8.21
N ASN A 9 3.46 38.64 -9.47
CA ASN A 9 2.11 38.25 -9.92
C ASN A 9 1.78 36.76 -9.64
N VAL A 10 2.54 36.10 -8.76
CA VAL A 10 2.37 34.68 -8.43
C VAL A 10 2.18 34.48 -6.93
N ARG A 11 1.37 33.47 -6.57
CA ARG A 11 1.13 33.02 -5.19
C ARG A 11 1.55 31.57 -5.01
N LEU A 12 2.00 31.21 -3.81
CA LEU A 12 2.19 29.81 -3.43
C LEU A 12 0.80 29.16 -3.29
N ALA A 13 0.44 28.26 -4.21
CA ALA A 13 -0.89 27.65 -4.23
C ALA A 13 -1.06 26.55 -3.18
N SER A 14 0.00 25.76 -2.97
CA SER A 14 0.10 24.71 -1.97
C SER A 14 1.57 24.38 -1.76
N ALA A 15 1.95 23.98 -0.55
CA ALA A 15 3.31 23.54 -0.26
C ALA A 15 3.31 22.41 0.76
N SER A 16 4.35 21.58 0.66
CA SER A 16 4.65 20.50 1.58
C SER A 16 6.14 20.25 1.52
N TYR A 17 6.76 19.92 2.64
CA TYR A 17 8.17 19.55 2.67
C TYR A 17 8.42 18.53 3.79
N GLY A 18 9.55 17.84 3.74
CA GLY A 18 9.90 16.90 4.79
C GLY A 18 11.04 15.99 4.40
N LYS A 19 10.97 14.72 4.79
CA LYS A 19 12.01 13.72 4.51
C LYS A 19 11.43 12.52 3.78
N ASP A 20 12.13 12.08 2.75
CA ASP A 20 11.80 10.89 1.98
C ASP A 20 12.87 9.81 2.15
N LEU A 21 12.51 8.57 1.83
CA LEU A 21 13.38 7.40 1.78
C LEU A 21 14.13 7.09 3.10
N VAL A 22 13.54 7.42 4.24
CA VAL A 22 14.14 7.13 5.56
C VAL A 22 14.01 5.64 5.86
N ARG A 23 15.13 4.91 5.81
CA ARG A 23 15.17 3.48 6.19
C ARG A 23 15.24 3.31 7.70
N ILE A 24 14.37 2.46 8.23
CA ILE A 24 14.29 2.13 9.66
C ILE A 24 14.23 0.62 9.79
N PHE A 25 15.08 0.04 10.65
CA PHE A 25 15.02 -1.37 11.02
C PHE A 25 14.90 -1.49 12.54
N ARG A 26 13.91 -2.25 13.00
CA ARG A 26 13.63 -2.45 14.42
C ARG A 26 13.60 -3.94 14.74
N ILE A 27 14.44 -4.35 15.69
CA ILE A 27 14.33 -5.64 16.37
C ILE A 27 13.48 -5.46 17.63
N VAL A 28 12.47 -6.31 17.78
CA VAL A 28 11.69 -6.48 19.00
C VAL A 28 12.00 -7.85 19.57
N ARG A 29 12.54 -7.90 20.79
CA ARG A 29 12.79 -9.17 21.50
C ARG A 29 11.54 -9.57 22.25
N ASP A 30 11.19 -10.85 22.21
CA ASP A 30 10.06 -11.38 22.97
C ASP A 30 10.34 -11.23 24.48
N SER A 31 9.34 -10.82 25.24
CA SER A 31 9.49 -10.58 26.68
C SER A 31 9.58 -11.88 27.49
N LYS A 32 9.04 -12.98 26.97
CA LYS A 32 9.08 -14.32 27.57
C LYS A 32 10.33 -15.09 27.12
N ASP A 33 10.79 -14.89 25.88
CA ASP A 33 12.04 -15.47 25.37
C ASP A 33 12.87 -14.42 24.61
N PRO A 34 13.80 -13.72 25.27
CA PRO A 34 14.63 -12.69 24.63
C PRO A 34 15.49 -13.17 23.46
N SER A 35 15.71 -14.49 23.29
CA SER A 35 16.42 -15.06 22.13
C SER A 35 15.53 -15.15 20.88
N SER A 36 14.22 -15.03 21.05
CA SER A 36 13.21 -14.93 20.00
C SER A 36 12.98 -13.48 19.62
N HIS A 37 13.14 -13.18 18.35
CA HIS A 37 13.07 -11.83 17.81
C HIS A 37 11.92 -11.71 16.81
N ARG A 38 11.23 -10.57 16.79
CA ARG A 38 10.41 -10.08 15.69
C ARG A 38 11.11 -8.87 15.07
N VAL A 39 10.89 -8.62 13.78
CA VAL A 39 11.53 -7.51 13.07
C VAL A 39 10.52 -6.70 12.28
N ALA A 40 10.78 -5.41 12.15
CA ALA A 40 10.11 -4.52 11.20
C ALA A 40 11.17 -3.72 10.44
N GLU A 41 11.00 -3.64 9.12
CA GLU A 41 11.83 -2.80 8.27
C GLU A 41 10.96 -1.91 7.39
N TYR A 42 11.22 -0.60 7.44
CA TYR A 42 10.43 0.41 6.77
C TYR A 42 11.28 1.30 5.87
N THR A 43 10.70 1.76 4.77
CA THR A 43 11.08 3.00 4.11
C THR A 43 9.95 4.00 4.33
N VAL A 44 10.25 5.13 4.97
CA VAL A 44 9.27 6.12 5.41
C VAL A 44 9.48 7.45 4.70
N ARG A 45 8.39 8.04 4.24
CA ARG A 45 8.27 9.43 3.83
C ARG A 45 7.37 10.16 4.83
N CYS A 46 7.80 11.33 5.28
CA CYS A 46 6.99 12.20 6.14
C CYS A 46 7.04 13.62 5.59
N LEU A 47 5.88 14.18 5.26
CA LEU A 47 5.71 15.54 4.75
C LEU A 47 4.85 16.36 5.72
N LEU A 48 5.26 17.60 5.94
CA LEU A 48 4.61 18.59 6.81
C LEU A 48 4.02 19.71 5.96
N HIS A 49 2.86 20.20 6.38
CA HIS A 49 2.11 21.26 5.71
C HIS A 49 1.64 22.30 6.73
N GLY A 50 1.52 23.55 6.29
CA GLY A 50 0.94 24.64 7.08
C GLY A 50 1.16 26.00 6.41
N GLU A 51 0.22 26.92 6.56
CA GLU A 51 0.28 28.26 5.98
C GLU A 51 1.46 29.05 6.54
N SER A 52 1.78 28.84 7.83
CA SER A 52 2.93 29.47 8.50
C SER A 52 4.29 29.10 7.89
N LEU A 53 4.36 28.11 6.99
CA LEU A 53 5.59 27.79 6.24
C LEU A 53 5.78 28.70 5.02
N THR A 54 4.77 29.47 4.59
CA THR A 54 4.83 30.30 3.37
C THR A 54 6.04 31.26 3.34
N PRO A 55 6.45 31.92 4.44
CA PRO A 55 7.63 32.77 4.46
C PRO A 55 8.93 32.06 4.06
N SER A 56 9.05 30.74 4.29
CA SER A 56 10.25 29.99 3.88
C SER A 56 10.41 29.88 2.37
N TYR A 57 9.30 29.97 1.63
CA TYR A 57 9.28 29.93 0.16
C TYR A 57 9.36 31.32 -0.47
N THR A 58 8.72 32.30 0.17
CA THR A 58 8.46 33.62 -0.44
C THR A 58 9.42 34.70 0.06
N GLU A 59 9.96 34.54 1.26
CA GLU A 59 10.79 35.54 1.95
C GLU A 59 12.16 34.98 2.39
N ALA A 60 12.42 33.70 2.09
CA ALA A 60 13.60 32.97 2.57
C ALA A 60 13.72 32.95 4.11
N ASP A 61 12.60 33.04 4.83
CA ASP A 61 12.57 32.90 6.28
C ASP A 61 12.45 31.43 6.69
N ASN A 62 13.53 30.89 7.26
CA ASN A 62 13.57 29.51 7.73
C ASN A 62 13.01 29.33 9.17
N SER A 63 12.60 30.39 9.85
CA SER A 63 12.11 30.31 11.24
C SER A 63 10.95 29.32 11.47
N PRO A 64 9.98 29.12 10.56
CA PRO A 64 8.92 28.13 10.77
C PRO A 64 9.34 26.70 10.37
N VAL A 65 10.53 26.51 9.80
CA VAL A 65 10.93 25.23 9.22
C VAL A 65 11.46 24.27 10.29
N VAL A 66 10.73 23.18 10.53
CA VAL A 66 11.28 21.98 11.17
C VAL A 66 12.26 21.32 10.20
N ALA A 67 13.56 21.38 10.49
CA ALA A 67 14.58 20.85 9.57
C ALA A 67 14.29 19.40 9.16
N THR A 68 14.53 19.06 7.89
CA THR A 68 14.24 17.69 7.39
C THR A 68 15.10 16.62 8.09
N ASP A 69 16.27 17.00 8.62
CA ASP A 69 17.06 16.13 9.48
C ASP A 69 16.38 15.86 10.83
N THR A 70 15.73 16.87 11.43
CA THR A 70 14.87 16.70 12.61
C THR A 70 13.73 15.74 12.32
N VAL A 71 13.10 15.81 11.14
CA VAL A 71 12.06 14.84 10.74
C VAL A 71 12.63 13.41 10.73
N LYS A 72 13.81 13.19 10.11
CA LYS A 72 14.52 11.90 10.12
C LYS A 72 14.82 11.43 11.54
N ASN A 73 15.31 12.31 12.40
CA ASN A 73 15.64 11.99 13.80
C ASN A 73 14.38 11.60 14.59
N THR A 74 13.29 12.34 14.42
CA THR A 74 11.99 12.03 15.02
C THR A 74 11.47 10.66 14.61
N LEU A 75 11.52 10.31 13.32
CA LEU A 75 11.09 8.98 12.85
C LEU A 75 11.89 7.85 13.54
N ASN A 76 13.22 7.98 13.59
CA ASN A 76 14.08 7.01 14.27
C ASN A 76 13.83 6.95 15.78
N TYR A 77 13.62 8.10 16.42
CA TYR A 77 13.30 8.19 17.84
C TYR A 77 11.97 7.47 18.15
N LEU A 78 10.91 7.76 17.39
CA LEU A 78 9.61 7.11 17.56
C LEU A 78 9.71 5.59 17.38
N ALA A 79 10.47 5.12 16.40
CA ALA A 79 10.69 3.68 16.20
C ALA A 79 11.43 3.01 17.38
N LYS A 80 12.20 3.78 18.17
CA LYS A 80 12.88 3.29 19.37
C LYS A 80 11.96 3.27 20.60
N VAL A 81 11.16 4.32 20.80
CA VAL A 81 10.44 4.55 22.06
C VAL A 81 9.00 4.06 22.07
N LEU A 82 8.36 3.93 20.89
CA LEU A 82 7.00 3.41 20.81
C LEU A 82 6.94 1.95 21.27
N PRO A 83 5.78 1.50 21.80
CA PRO A 83 5.55 0.11 22.13
C PRO A 83 5.86 -0.83 20.95
N ALA A 84 6.32 -2.04 21.27
CA ALA A 84 6.67 -3.05 20.29
C ALA A 84 5.56 -3.29 19.25
N GLU A 85 4.31 -3.45 19.70
CA GLU A 85 3.16 -3.72 18.82
C GLU A 85 2.82 -2.56 17.89
N ASP A 86 3.12 -1.32 18.31
CA ASP A 86 2.86 -0.14 17.49
C ASP A 86 3.93 0.03 16.41
N VAL A 87 5.18 -0.35 16.69
CA VAL A 87 6.25 -0.32 15.69
C VAL A 87 6.17 -1.52 14.75
N LEU A 88 5.69 -2.69 15.19
CA LEU A 88 5.53 -3.88 14.33
C LEU A 88 4.31 -3.79 13.40
N CYS A 89 3.39 -2.86 13.65
CA CYS A 89 2.23 -2.57 12.80
C CYS A 89 2.40 -1.21 12.09
N PRO A 90 2.59 -1.18 10.76
CA PRO A 90 2.96 0.04 10.06
C PRO A 90 1.90 1.15 10.14
N GLU A 91 0.61 0.80 10.19
CA GLU A 91 -0.50 1.75 10.36
C GLU A 91 -0.43 2.43 11.73
N ARG A 92 -0.18 1.67 12.80
CA ARG A 92 -0.03 2.24 14.15
C ARG A 92 1.20 3.13 14.25
N TYR A 93 2.31 2.72 13.64
CA TYR A 93 3.51 3.56 13.58
C TYR A 93 3.23 4.87 12.83
N ALA A 94 2.61 4.81 11.64
CA ALA A 94 2.27 6.00 10.85
C ALA A 94 1.33 6.95 11.61
N LEU A 95 0.30 6.42 12.28
CA LEU A 95 -0.61 7.21 13.11
C LEU A 95 0.10 7.90 14.29
N ASN A 96 1.06 7.24 14.93
CA ASN A 96 1.87 7.84 15.99
C ASN A 96 2.79 8.95 15.45
N VAL A 97 3.35 8.79 14.25
CA VAL A 97 4.15 9.84 13.59
C VAL A 97 3.28 11.06 13.28
N VAL A 98 2.11 10.86 12.67
CA VAL A 98 1.13 11.93 12.40
C VAL A 98 0.77 12.66 13.69
N ASN A 99 0.41 11.91 14.73
CA ASN A 99 0.05 12.49 16.03
C ASN A 99 1.21 13.28 16.64
N HIS A 100 2.45 12.78 16.56
CA HIS A 100 3.61 13.46 17.14
C HIS A 100 3.85 14.85 16.52
N PHE A 101 3.88 14.96 15.18
CA PHE A 101 4.14 16.25 14.53
C PHE A 101 3.01 17.24 14.81
N LEU A 102 1.75 16.77 14.77
CA LEU A 102 0.57 17.58 15.05
C LEU A 102 0.34 17.85 16.55
N THR A 103 1.03 17.22 17.49
CA THR A 103 0.99 17.65 18.90
C THR A 103 2.20 18.50 19.28
N THR A 104 3.33 18.32 18.61
CA THR A 104 4.60 19.00 18.94
C THR A 104 4.71 20.39 18.33
N TYR A 105 4.27 20.57 17.08
CA TYR A 105 4.46 21.82 16.34
C TYR A 105 3.11 22.48 16.04
N SER A 106 2.74 23.49 16.82
CA SER A 106 1.43 24.16 16.74
C SER A 106 1.15 24.79 15.36
N HIS A 107 2.19 25.25 14.66
CA HIS A 107 2.11 25.86 13.33
C HIS A 107 2.07 24.86 12.17
N ILE A 108 2.24 23.56 12.43
CA ILE A 108 2.03 22.51 11.44
C ILE A 108 0.55 22.10 11.47
N GLU A 109 -0.10 22.18 10.32
CA GLU A 109 -1.54 21.95 10.14
C GLU A 109 -1.84 20.54 9.66
N LYS A 110 -1.00 19.97 8.80
CA LYS A 110 -1.15 18.61 8.29
C LYS A 110 0.16 17.85 8.32
N THR A 111 0.05 16.54 8.48
CA THR A 111 1.19 15.61 8.39
C THR A 111 0.79 14.41 7.55
N GLU A 112 1.52 14.19 6.47
CA GLU A 112 1.37 13.05 5.58
C GLU A 112 2.52 12.07 5.81
N VAL A 113 2.20 10.80 6.01
CA VAL A 113 3.15 9.72 6.22
C VAL A 113 2.85 8.60 5.24
N ASP A 114 3.81 8.32 4.36
CA ASP A 114 3.80 7.12 3.53
C ASP A 114 4.85 6.15 4.03
N LEU A 115 4.51 4.87 4.07
CA LEU A 115 5.37 3.83 4.60
C LEU A 115 5.31 2.59 3.72
N ILE A 116 6.49 2.07 3.38
CA ILE A 116 6.69 0.79 2.72
C ILE A 116 7.29 -0.16 3.74
N GLN A 117 6.57 -1.22 4.10
CA GLN A 117 7.11 -2.32 4.89
C GLN A 117 7.76 -3.34 3.97
N HIS A 118 9.04 -3.57 4.23
CA HIS A 118 9.81 -4.61 3.57
C HIS A 118 9.54 -5.96 4.25
N LYS A 119 9.33 -6.99 3.43
CA LYS A 119 8.96 -8.31 3.89
C LYS A 119 10.16 -9.03 4.50
N TRP A 120 9.97 -9.55 5.71
CA TRP A 120 10.89 -10.48 6.37
C TRP A 120 10.08 -11.65 6.93
N THR A 121 10.08 -12.76 6.21
CA THR A 121 9.38 -13.97 6.62
C THR A 121 10.29 -14.81 7.48
N ARG A 122 9.78 -15.28 8.62
CA ARG A 122 10.53 -16.17 9.51
C ARG A 122 10.84 -17.48 8.77
N ILE A 123 12.10 -17.91 8.80
CA ILE A 123 12.49 -19.20 8.25
C ILE A 123 11.87 -20.30 9.13
N VAL A 124 11.11 -21.20 8.51
CA VAL A 124 10.52 -22.37 9.17
C VAL A 124 11.30 -23.61 8.72
N LEU A 125 11.91 -24.28 9.68
CA LEU A 125 12.66 -25.52 9.49
C LEU A 125 11.78 -26.72 9.82
N ASP A 126 12.28 -27.93 9.54
CA ASP A 126 11.67 -29.16 9.99
C ASP A 126 11.59 -29.22 11.53
N GLN A 127 10.67 -30.02 12.07
CA GLN A 127 10.47 -30.14 13.52
C GLN A 127 11.73 -30.62 14.27
N LYS A 128 12.54 -31.51 13.64
CA LYS A 128 13.81 -31.99 14.19
C LYS A 128 14.85 -30.87 14.36
N ASP A 129 14.72 -29.81 13.56
CA ASP A 129 15.60 -28.62 13.55
C ASP A 129 14.95 -27.43 14.29
N GLY A 130 13.86 -27.68 15.03
CA GLY A 130 13.23 -26.70 15.93
C GLY A 130 12.09 -25.88 15.32
N GLY A 131 11.63 -26.18 14.11
CA GLY A 131 10.49 -25.49 13.51
C GLY A 131 10.78 -24.03 13.13
N ALA A 132 9.90 -23.11 13.53
CA ALA A 132 10.06 -21.69 13.23
C ALA A 132 11.30 -21.08 13.94
N HIS A 133 12.29 -20.62 13.17
CA HIS A 133 13.56 -20.15 13.72
C HIS A 133 13.39 -18.87 14.54
N LYS A 134 14.10 -18.74 15.67
CA LYS A 134 13.92 -17.66 16.65
C LYS A 134 14.27 -16.26 16.11
N HIS A 135 15.25 -16.15 15.21
CA HIS A 135 15.79 -14.85 14.79
C HIS A 135 16.36 -14.85 13.35
N SER A 136 15.94 -15.78 12.49
CA SER A 136 16.38 -15.83 11.09
C SER A 136 15.20 -15.64 10.16
N PHE A 137 15.41 -14.80 9.13
CA PHE A 137 14.36 -14.33 8.23
C PHE A 137 14.85 -14.37 6.78
N VAL A 138 13.92 -14.48 5.84
CA VAL A 138 14.16 -14.44 4.40
C VAL A 138 13.26 -13.38 3.77
N ARG A 139 13.74 -12.76 2.68
CA ARG A 139 12.92 -11.96 1.76
C ARG A 139 12.36 -12.87 0.68
N ASP A 140 11.17 -13.40 0.90
CA ASP A 140 10.47 -14.27 -0.03
C ASP A 140 9.52 -13.45 -0.92
N GLY A 141 10.05 -12.99 -2.06
CA GLY A 141 9.34 -12.18 -3.04
C GLY A 141 9.45 -10.67 -2.82
N GLU A 142 9.01 -9.91 -3.82
CA GLU A 142 9.12 -8.44 -3.87
C GLU A 142 7.87 -7.71 -3.38
N GLU A 143 6.87 -8.44 -2.90
CA GLU A 143 5.64 -7.85 -2.38
C GLU A 143 5.95 -6.98 -1.15
N LYS A 144 5.26 -5.85 -1.08
CA LYS A 144 5.39 -4.85 -0.02
C LYS A 144 4.02 -4.54 0.54
N ARG A 145 3.96 -4.40 1.87
CA ARG A 145 2.82 -3.75 2.52
C ARG A 145 3.04 -2.25 2.51
N THR A 146 2.04 -1.50 2.11
CA THR A 146 2.08 -0.03 2.06
C THR A 146 1.08 0.55 3.03
N VAL A 147 1.39 1.74 3.55
CA VAL A 147 0.50 2.53 4.39
C VAL A 147 0.59 3.98 3.96
N ARG A 148 -0.54 4.67 3.90
CA ARG A 148 -0.61 6.13 3.78
C ARG A 148 -1.52 6.68 4.87
N ALA A 149 -1.01 7.62 5.65
CA ALA A 149 -1.77 8.33 6.67
C ALA A 149 -1.65 9.84 6.47
N LEU A 150 -2.78 10.54 6.41
CA LEU A 150 -2.85 11.99 6.40
C LEU A 150 -3.68 12.43 7.59
N GLY A 151 -3.04 13.17 8.50
CA GLY A 151 -3.73 13.86 9.59
C GLY A 151 -3.75 15.36 9.38
N GLU A 152 -4.80 16.00 9.87
CA GLU A 152 -4.96 17.45 9.90
C GLU A 152 -5.54 17.93 11.24
N ARG A 153 -5.24 19.18 11.60
CA ARG A 153 -5.90 19.83 12.73
C ARG A 153 -7.32 20.25 12.36
N SER A 154 -8.23 20.04 13.29
CA SER A 154 -9.59 20.58 13.29
C SER A 154 -9.83 21.24 14.65
N GLY A 155 -9.50 22.53 14.77
CA GLY A 155 -9.48 23.22 16.06
C GLY A 155 -8.42 22.63 16.99
N SER A 156 -8.82 22.23 18.20
CA SER A 156 -7.94 21.57 19.17
C SER A 156 -7.74 20.07 18.93
N GLU A 157 -8.52 19.47 18.01
CA GLU A 157 -8.45 18.04 17.72
C GLU A 157 -7.59 17.74 16.48
N ILE A 158 -7.09 16.51 16.41
CA ILE A 158 -6.36 15.98 15.26
C ILE A 158 -7.24 14.90 14.62
N ASN A 159 -7.59 15.10 13.35
CA ASN A 159 -8.39 14.15 12.58
C ASN A 159 -7.51 13.47 11.53
N VAL A 160 -7.78 12.20 11.26
CA VAL A 160 -7.14 11.45 10.17
C VAL A 160 -8.10 11.42 9.00
N THR A 161 -7.76 12.15 7.94
CA THR A 161 -8.58 12.26 6.72
C THR A 161 -8.31 11.13 5.74
N THR A 162 -7.08 10.59 5.75
CA THR A 162 -6.69 9.42 4.96
C THR A 162 -5.99 8.43 5.86
N LEU A 163 -6.47 7.18 5.85
CA LEU A 163 -5.73 6.03 6.33
C LEU A 163 -5.94 4.90 5.34
N GLU A 164 -4.90 4.55 4.59
CA GLU A 164 -4.93 3.50 3.60
C GLU A 164 -3.90 2.44 3.97
N GLY A 165 -4.30 1.17 3.93
CA GLY A 165 -3.36 0.05 3.83
C GLY A 165 -3.24 -0.39 2.38
N GLY A 166 -2.21 -1.16 2.03
CA GLY A 166 -2.08 -1.66 0.68
C GLY A 166 -1.07 -2.79 0.50
N ILE A 167 -1.12 -3.38 -0.68
CA ILE A 167 -0.23 -4.42 -1.20
C ILE A 167 0.31 -3.90 -2.53
N LYS A 168 1.63 -4.00 -2.72
CA LYS A 168 2.27 -3.63 -3.98
C LYS A 168 3.33 -4.66 -4.35
N GLY A 169 3.45 -5.00 -5.62
CA GLY A 169 4.46 -5.94 -6.08
C GLY A 169 4.12 -7.42 -5.84
N LEU A 170 2.85 -7.74 -5.54
CA LEU A 170 2.40 -9.13 -5.43
C LEU A 170 2.25 -9.72 -6.83
N LEU A 171 3.29 -10.37 -7.32
CA LEU A 171 3.31 -11.03 -8.63
C LEU A 171 2.60 -12.37 -8.56
N VAL A 172 1.58 -12.55 -9.40
CA VAL A 172 0.79 -13.79 -9.50
C VAL A 172 0.65 -14.23 -10.96
N LEU A 173 0.48 -15.53 -11.16
CA LEU A 173 0.24 -16.14 -12.47
C LEU A 173 -0.71 -17.33 -12.30
N LYS A 174 -1.70 -17.43 -13.19
CA LYS A 174 -2.44 -18.67 -13.44
C LYS A 174 -2.26 -19.06 -14.90
N SER A 175 -2.01 -20.34 -15.14
CA SER A 175 -1.66 -20.86 -16.47
C SER A 175 -2.86 -21.15 -17.36
N SER A 176 -4.06 -21.22 -16.79
CA SER A 176 -5.34 -21.51 -17.45
C SER A 176 -6.49 -20.94 -16.60
N GLY A 177 -7.74 -21.05 -17.05
CA GLY A 177 -8.92 -20.53 -16.36
C GLY A 177 -8.98 -19.00 -16.43
N SER A 178 -8.58 -18.46 -17.58
CA SER A 178 -8.72 -17.06 -17.94
C SER A 178 -9.00 -16.97 -19.43
N ALA A 179 -9.92 -16.09 -19.80
CA ALA A 179 -10.41 -15.91 -21.15
C ALA A 179 -10.46 -14.41 -21.49
N PHE A 180 -10.65 -14.13 -22.77
CA PHE A 180 -11.00 -12.79 -23.25
C PHE A 180 -11.65 -12.88 -24.63
N TYR A 181 -12.97 -12.72 -24.65
CA TYR A 181 -13.81 -12.78 -25.83
C TYR A 181 -14.99 -11.81 -25.68
N GLY A 182 -15.74 -11.58 -26.75
CA GLY A 182 -16.88 -10.67 -26.78
C GLY A 182 -16.50 -9.19 -26.67
N PHE A 183 -15.23 -8.84 -26.90
CA PHE A 183 -14.78 -7.45 -26.89
C PHE A 183 -15.19 -6.72 -28.17
N HIS A 184 -15.32 -5.39 -28.09
CA HIS A 184 -15.65 -4.55 -29.23
C HIS A 184 -14.62 -4.71 -30.36
N ARG A 185 -15.10 -4.72 -31.61
CA ARG A 185 -14.25 -4.87 -32.79
C ARG A 185 -14.47 -3.71 -33.74
N ASP A 186 -13.36 -3.12 -34.18
CA ASP A 186 -13.32 -2.03 -35.15
C ASP A 186 -12.16 -2.25 -36.15
N SER A 187 -11.87 -1.22 -36.95
CA SER A 187 -10.79 -1.24 -37.95
C SER A 187 -9.37 -1.38 -37.36
N PHE A 188 -9.19 -1.23 -36.05
CA PHE A 188 -7.89 -1.33 -35.37
C PHE A 188 -7.71 -2.69 -34.66
N THR A 189 -8.73 -3.54 -34.67
CA THR A 189 -8.76 -4.76 -33.86
C THR A 189 -8.12 -5.95 -34.57
N THR A 190 -6.86 -6.26 -34.22
CA THR A 190 -6.14 -7.48 -34.69
C THR A 190 -6.18 -8.63 -33.69
N LEU A 191 -6.53 -8.34 -32.43
CA LEU A 191 -6.57 -9.34 -31.36
C LEU A 191 -7.60 -10.43 -31.67
N LYS A 192 -7.16 -11.68 -31.55
CA LYS A 192 -8.03 -12.86 -31.59
C LYS A 192 -8.69 -13.05 -30.23
N GLU A 193 -9.93 -13.49 -30.25
CA GLU A 193 -10.60 -13.95 -29.04
C GLU A 193 -9.92 -15.21 -28.53
N VAL A 194 -9.87 -15.35 -27.21
CA VAL A 194 -9.32 -16.53 -26.56
C VAL A 194 -10.25 -17.03 -25.46
N HIS A 195 -10.40 -18.34 -25.35
CA HIS A 195 -11.23 -18.99 -24.34
C HIS A 195 -10.41 -19.63 -23.21
N ASP A 196 -9.12 -19.86 -23.44
CA ASP A 196 -8.15 -20.14 -22.40
C ASP A 196 -6.81 -19.42 -22.68
N ARG A 197 -6.25 -18.79 -21.65
CA ARG A 197 -4.97 -18.09 -21.71
C ARG A 197 -4.31 -18.00 -20.34
N ILE A 198 -3.00 -17.76 -20.36
CA ILE A 198 -2.26 -17.35 -19.17
C ILE A 198 -2.73 -15.97 -18.73
N PHE A 199 -2.92 -15.80 -17.42
CA PHE A 199 -3.12 -14.49 -16.79
C PHE A 199 -2.04 -14.28 -15.73
N SER A 200 -1.21 -13.25 -15.93
CA SER A 200 -0.25 -12.77 -14.94
C SER A 200 -0.44 -11.30 -14.67
N THR A 201 -0.32 -10.91 -13.40
CA THR A 201 -0.38 -9.51 -12.98
C THR A 201 0.51 -9.29 -11.77
N GLU A 202 0.97 -8.06 -11.62
CA GLU A 202 1.58 -7.57 -10.39
C GLU A 202 0.53 -6.75 -9.64
N VAL A 203 -0.06 -7.32 -8.60
CA VAL A 203 -1.18 -6.70 -7.89
C VAL A 203 -0.69 -5.45 -7.14
N GLU A 204 -1.31 -4.31 -7.46
CA GLU A 204 -1.34 -3.12 -6.63
C GLU A 204 -2.76 -2.95 -6.10
N CYS A 205 -2.91 -3.06 -4.78
CA CYS A 205 -4.16 -2.97 -4.05
C CYS A 205 -4.00 -1.94 -2.94
N SER A 206 -4.92 -0.98 -2.83
CA SER A 206 -5.03 -0.09 -1.68
C SER A 206 -6.44 -0.16 -1.11
N TYR A 207 -6.57 -0.01 0.20
CA TYR A 207 -7.86 -0.09 0.88
C TYR A 207 -7.94 0.96 1.99
N SER A 208 -9.00 1.75 1.96
CA SER A 208 -9.25 2.83 2.92
C SER A 208 -9.78 2.25 4.22
N ILE A 209 -9.25 2.65 5.38
CA ILE A 209 -9.62 2.13 6.70
C ILE A 209 -10.26 3.24 7.53
N GLY A 210 -11.46 2.98 8.05
CA GLY A 210 -12.11 3.83 9.04
C GLY A 210 -11.49 3.66 10.42
N LEU A 211 -11.23 4.79 11.07
CA LEU A 211 -10.89 4.84 12.49
C LEU A 211 -12.15 5.04 13.35
N PRO A 212 -12.10 4.66 14.64
CA PRO A 212 -13.11 5.05 15.61
C PRO A 212 -13.30 6.58 15.66
N SER A 213 -14.50 7.02 16.03
CA SER A 213 -14.78 8.44 16.23
C SER A 213 -13.94 9.04 17.36
N GLY A 214 -13.60 10.32 17.24
CA GLY A 214 -12.81 11.09 18.20
C GLY A 214 -11.42 11.46 17.67
N GLY A 215 -10.78 12.42 18.34
CA GLY A 215 -9.45 12.89 17.95
C GLY A 215 -8.37 11.79 18.05
N LEU A 216 -7.42 11.80 17.12
CA LEU A 216 -6.34 10.81 16.98
C LEU A 216 -5.59 10.55 18.29
N THR A 217 -5.29 11.60 19.06
CA THR A 217 -4.59 11.46 20.35
C THR A 217 -5.39 10.62 21.35
N ALA A 218 -6.71 10.76 21.38
CA ALA A 218 -7.56 9.97 22.27
C ALA A 218 -7.64 8.52 21.79
N VAL A 219 -7.79 8.30 20.48
CA VAL A 219 -7.81 6.97 19.87
C VAL A 219 -6.52 6.20 20.15
N LEU A 220 -5.35 6.84 20.01
CA LEU A 220 -4.05 6.21 20.29
C LEU A 220 -3.83 5.88 21.78
N LYS A 221 -4.50 6.56 22.71
CA LYS A 221 -4.47 6.21 24.15
C LYS A 221 -5.28 4.95 24.46
N ASN A 222 -6.11 4.48 23.54
CA ASN A 222 -6.86 3.24 23.67
C ASN A 222 -6.59 2.29 22.49
N PRO A 223 -5.40 1.67 22.39
CA PRO A 223 -4.99 0.88 21.23
C PRO A 223 -5.88 -0.33 20.93
N SER A 224 -6.64 -0.84 21.90
CA SER A 224 -7.59 -1.94 21.69
C SER A 224 -8.83 -1.51 20.89
N SER A 225 -9.12 -0.21 20.80
CA SER A 225 -10.18 0.35 19.97
C SER A 225 -9.80 0.45 18.48
N LEU A 226 -8.49 0.40 18.17
CA LEU A 226 -8.02 0.48 16.80
C LEU A 226 -8.41 -0.77 16.01
N PRO A 227 -8.65 -0.63 14.70
CA PRO A 227 -8.79 -1.78 13.81
C PRO A 227 -7.61 -2.74 13.93
N GLN A 228 -7.87 -4.04 13.77
CA GLN A 228 -6.82 -5.07 13.73
C GLN A 228 -6.12 -5.05 12.37
N PHE A 229 -5.28 -4.04 12.15
CA PHE A 229 -4.72 -3.73 10.82
C PHE A 229 -3.94 -4.91 10.19
N CYS A 230 -3.19 -5.66 10.99
CA CYS A 230 -2.45 -6.84 10.50
C CYS A 230 -3.39 -7.97 10.03
N ASP A 231 -4.52 -8.16 10.71
CA ASP A 231 -5.53 -9.15 10.33
C ASP A 231 -6.26 -8.70 9.06
N ILE A 232 -6.60 -7.40 8.97
CA ILE A 232 -7.19 -6.81 7.76
C ILE A 232 -6.25 -7.00 6.56
N HIS A 233 -4.96 -6.69 6.70
CA HIS A 233 -3.98 -6.88 5.63
C HIS A 233 -3.91 -8.34 5.17
N SER A 234 -3.87 -9.27 6.13
CA SER A 234 -3.83 -10.71 5.87
C SER A 234 -5.11 -11.21 5.19
N SER A 235 -6.28 -10.72 5.64
CA SER A 235 -7.58 -11.02 5.02
C SER A 235 -7.65 -10.49 3.58
N VAL A 236 -7.29 -9.22 3.35
CA VAL A 236 -7.26 -8.61 2.02
C VAL A 236 -6.39 -9.43 1.07
N LYS A 237 -5.15 -9.77 1.48
CA LYS A 237 -4.25 -10.58 0.67
C LYS A 237 -4.82 -11.97 0.39
N SER A 238 -5.41 -12.61 1.40
CA SER A 238 -6.03 -13.93 1.27
C SER A 238 -7.16 -13.92 0.24
N HIS A 239 -8.05 -12.93 0.28
CA HIS A 239 -9.13 -12.78 -0.70
C HIS A 239 -8.62 -12.52 -2.12
N VAL A 240 -7.61 -11.65 -2.28
CA VAL A 240 -6.96 -11.42 -3.58
C VAL A 240 -6.44 -12.73 -4.17
N LEU A 241 -5.66 -13.49 -3.40
CA LEU A 241 -5.07 -14.75 -3.86
C LEU A 241 -6.13 -15.82 -4.14
N ARG A 242 -7.12 -15.94 -3.25
CA ARG A 242 -8.22 -16.89 -3.37
C ARG A 242 -9.03 -16.65 -4.63
N VAL A 243 -9.46 -15.40 -4.86
CA VAL A 243 -10.26 -15.06 -6.04
C VAL A 243 -9.43 -15.23 -7.30
N PHE A 244 -8.17 -14.78 -7.32
CA PHE A 244 -7.29 -14.99 -8.48
C PHE A 244 -7.16 -16.47 -8.86
N ALA A 245 -7.01 -17.35 -7.86
CA ALA A 245 -6.85 -18.78 -8.09
C ALA A 245 -8.15 -19.47 -8.56
N LEU A 246 -9.29 -19.12 -7.95
CA LEU A 246 -10.56 -19.85 -8.13
C LEU A 246 -11.49 -19.28 -9.20
N ASP A 247 -11.37 -18.00 -9.55
CA ASP A 247 -12.24 -17.37 -10.54
C ASP A 247 -11.89 -17.85 -11.95
N ASP A 248 -12.87 -18.39 -12.67
CA ASP A 248 -12.75 -18.61 -14.12
C ASP A 248 -12.90 -17.26 -14.82
N SER A 249 -11.77 -16.63 -15.13
CA SER A 249 -11.70 -15.19 -15.37
C SER A 249 -12.17 -14.84 -16.78
N ALA A 250 -13.32 -14.18 -16.92
CA ALA A 250 -13.76 -13.65 -18.21
C ALA A 250 -12.96 -12.42 -18.66
N SER A 251 -12.40 -11.68 -17.71
CA SER A 251 -11.52 -10.51 -17.93
C SER A 251 -10.87 -10.09 -16.63
N VAL A 252 -9.78 -9.30 -16.73
CA VAL A 252 -9.13 -8.69 -15.55
C VAL A 252 -10.11 -7.83 -14.75
N GLN A 253 -10.98 -7.09 -15.44
CA GLN A 253 -12.02 -6.24 -14.86
C GLN A 253 -13.01 -7.04 -14.00
N ALA A 254 -13.49 -8.18 -14.50
CA ALA A 254 -14.44 -9.01 -13.76
C ALA A 254 -13.80 -9.60 -12.50
N THR A 255 -12.60 -10.16 -12.63
CA THR A 255 -11.88 -10.77 -11.50
C THR A 255 -11.50 -9.73 -10.45
N MET A 256 -11.03 -8.54 -10.83
CA MET A 256 -10.68 -7.49 -9.86
C MET A 256 -11.91 -6.98 -9.09
N TYR A 257 -13.06 -6.90 -9.75
CA TYR A 257 -14.30 -6.50 -9.11
C TYR A 257 -14.72 -7.56 -8.07
N ARG A 258 -14.65 -8.85 -8.42
CA ARG A 258 -14.90 -9.97 -7.51
C ARG A 258 -13.93 -9.99 -6.31
N MET A 259 -12.67 -9.62 -6.51
CA MET A 259 -11.72 -9.44 -5.39
C MET A 259 -12.23 -8.35 -4.43
N GLY A 260 -12.64 -7.20 -4.96
CA GLY A 260 -13.21 -6.10 -4.17
C GLY A 260 -14.48 -6.51 -3.42
N GLU A 261 -15.39 -7.23 -4.07
CA GLU A 261 -16.59 -7.78 -3.44
C GLU A 261 -16.27 -8.76 -2.31
N ALA A 262 -15.34 -9.69 -2.52
CA ALA A 262 -14.93 -10.65 -1.50
C ALA A 262 -14.33 -9.95 -0.27
N ILE A 263 -13.46 -8.96 -0.49
CA ILE A 263 -12.84 -8.19 0.59
C ILE A 263 -13.89 -7.40 1.39
N LEU A 264 -14.75 -6.66 0.71
CA LEU A 264 -15.74 -5.79 1.35
C LEU A 264 -16.94 -6.56 1.94
N GLY A 265 -17.22 -7.75 1.41
CA GLY A 265 -18.26 -8.67 1.90
C GLY A 265 -17.83 -9.47 3.14
N ASP A 266 -16.53 -9.55 3.43
CA ASP A 266 -16.03 -10.20 4.64
C ASP A 266 -16.41 -9.40 5.90
N ALA A 267 -17.12 -10.04 6.82
CA ALA A 267 -17.58 -9.45 8.07
C ALA A 267 -16.43 -9.06 9.03
N THR A 268 -15.21 -9.55 8.81
CA THR A 268 -14.01 -9.12 9.54
C THR A 268 -13.46 -7.78 9.06
N ASN A 269 -13.80 -7.36 7.83
CA ASN A 269 -13.30 -6.14 7.17
C ASN A 269 -14.29 -4.97 7.25
N LYS A 270 -15.07 -4.85 8.34
CA LYS A 270 -16.11 -3.80 8.48
C LYS A 270 -15.55 -2.37 8.42
N THR A 271 -14.31 -2.18 8.86
CA THR A 271 -13.66 -0.86 8.86
C THR A 271 -13.07 -0.49 7.49
N VAL A 272 -12.89 -1.45 6.58
CA VAL A 272 -12.44 -1.16 5.22
C VAL A 272 -13.59 -0.50 4.47
N LYS A 273 -13.43 0.75 4.02
CA LYS A 273 -14.49 1.54 3.37
C LYS A 273 -14.61 1.27 1.88
N ASP A 274 -13.46 1.16 1.22
CA ASP A 274 -13.32 0.94 -0.21
C ASP A 274 -11.98 0.25 -0.50
N VAL A 275 -11.88 -0.34 -1.69
CA VAL A 275 -10.69 -1.01 -2.19
C VAL A 275 -10.42 -0.53 -3.61
N SER A 276 -9.19 -0.16 -3.91
CA SER A 276 -8.73 0.22 -5.24
C SER A 276 -7.70 -0.78 -5.73
N PHE A 277 -7.76 -1.12 -7.02
CA PHE A 277 -6.82 -2.01 -7.68
C PHE A 277 -6.23 -1.34 -8.91
N ALA A 278 -4.95 -1.62 -9.16
CA ALA A 278 -4.29 -1.43 -10.44
C ALA A 278 -3.59 -2.74 -10.84
N LEU A 279 -4.06 -3.36 -11.92
CA LEU A 279 -3.61 -4.67 -12.38
C LEU A 279 -3.05 -4.57 -13.81
N PRO A 280 -1.72 -4.51 -13.98
CA PRO A 280 -1.11 -4.66 -15.29
C PRO A 280 -1.28 -6.10 -15.79
N ASN A 281 -1.83 -6.27 -16.98
CA ASN A 281 -1.85 -7.56 -17.67
C ASN A 281 -0.47 -7.84 -18.26
N LYS A 282 0.32 -8.66 -17.56
CA LYS A 282 1.65 -9.11 -18.01
C LYS A 282 1.47 -10.27 -18.99
N HIS A 283 1.79 -10.04 -20.25
CA HIS A 283 1.45 -10.95 -21.34
C HIS A 283 2.42 -12.13 -21.44
N TYR A 284 1.88 -13.29 -21.80
CA TYR A 284 2.61 -14.49 -22.18
C TYR A 284 2.11 -14.90 -23.55
N ILE A 285 2.93 -14.69 -24.58
CA ILE A 285 2.51 -14.83 -25.99
C ILE A 285 3.03 -16.17 -26.52
N PRO A 286 2.18 -17.06 -27.06
CA PRO A 286 2.65 -18.30 -27.69
C PRO A 286 3.65 -18.01 -28.82
N ILE A 287 4.75 -18.75 -28.87
CA ILE A 287 5.77 -18.60 -29.92
C ILE A 287 5.39 -19.42 -31.15
N ASP A 288 5.45 -18.82 -32.34
CA ASP A 288 5.27 -19.57 -33.59
C ASP A 288 6.50 -20.45 -33.86
N LEU A 289 6.31 -21.78 -33.81
CA LEU A 289 7.33 -22.80 -34.10
C LEU A 289 7.06 -23.52 -35.43
N GLY A 290 6.14 -23.00 -36.26
CA GLY A 290 5.78 -23.57 -37.56
C GLY A 290 6.97 -23.64 -38.54
N PHE A 291 7.98 -22.79 -38.36
CA PHE A 291 9.24 -22.84 -39.13
C PHE A 291 10.05 -24.13 -38.92
N LYS A 292 9.71 -24.93 -37.90
CA LYS A 292 10.23 -26.30 -37.68
C LYS A 292 9.13 -27.38 -37.74
N GLY A 293 7.93 -27.03 -38.21
CA GLY A 293 6.81 -27.96 -38.33
C GLY A 293 6.15 -28.33 -37.00
N LEU A 294 6.33 -27.54 -35.94
CA LEU A 294 5.72 -27.77 -34.62
C LEU A 294 4.51 -26.84 -34.41
N SER A 295 3.40 -27.36 -33.91
CA SER A 295 2.27 -26.54 -33.44
C SER A 295 2.52 -26.05 -32.01
N ASN A 296 2.35 -24.75 -31.78
CA ASN A 296 2.47 -24.12 -30.46
C ASN A 296 1.61 -22.84 -30.33
N LEU A 297 0.71 -22.56 -31.29
CA LEU A 297 -0.12 -21.34 -31.28
C LEU A 297 -1.56 -21.59 -30.82
N ASP A 298 -2.04 -22.83 -30.92
CA ASP A 298 -3.39 -23.20 -30.50
C ASP A 298 -3.48 -23.30 -28.98
N GLU A 299 -4.57 -22.81 -28.38
CA GLU A 299 -4.77 -22.78 -26.92
C GLU A 299 -4.54 -24.15 -26.26
N LYS A 300 -4.89 -25.25 -26.94
CA LYS A 300 -4.76 -26.62 -26.41
C LYS A 300 -3.34 -27.17 -26.44
N ASN A 301 -2.48 -26.66 -27.33
CA ASN A 301 -1.16 -27.23 -27.62
C ASN A 301 -0.01 -26.24 -27.33
N ALA A 302 -0.33 -25.00 -26.97
CA ALA A 302 0.67 -23.99 -26.65
C ALA A 302 1.37 -24.35 -25.33
N GLU A 303 2.67 -24.64 -25.40
CA GLU A 303 3.51 -25.01 -24.26
C GLU A 303 4.64 -23.99 -24.03
N VAL A 304 5.07 -23.30 -25.10
CA VAL A 304 6.17 -22.35 -25.06
C VAL A 304 5.66 -20.93 -25.31
N PHE A 305 5.90 -20.05 -24.35
CA PHE A 305 5.43 -18.67 -24.38
C PHE A 305 6.59 -17.69 -24.20
N LEU A 306 6.48 -16.52 -24.82
CA LEU A 306 7.34 -15.37 -24.60
C LEU A 306 6.74 -14.49 -23.48
N PRO A 307 7.36 -14.42 -22.29
CA PRO A 307 6.95 -13.49 -21.25
C PRO A 307 7.28 -12.06 -21.68
N THR A 308 6.28 -11.19 -21.68
CA THR A 308 6.39 -9.82 -22.16
C THR A 308 5.93 -8.85 -21.07
N ALA A 309 6.90 -8.11 -20.52
CA ALA A 309 6.61 -7.08 -19.50
C ALA A 309 6.03 -5.79 -20.11
N HIS A 310 6.39 -5.48 -21.37
CA HIS A 310 6.02 -4.25 -22.06
C HIS A 310 5.73 -4.50 -23.55
N PRO A 311 4.70 -3.84 -24.13
CA PRO A 311 3.66 -3.08 -23.43
C PRO A 311 2.79 -4.01 -22.56
N SER A 312 2.03 -3.45 -21.63
CA SER A 312 1.06 -4.20 -20.82
C SER A 312 -0.27 -3.45 -20.78
N GLY A 313 -1.38 -4.19 -20.85
CA GLY A 313 -2.68 -3.62 -20.53
C GLY A 313 -2.68 -3.16 -19.07
N TYR A 314 -3.34 -2.05 -18.74
CA TYR A 314 -3.32 -1.50 -17.38
C TYR A 314 -4.74 -1.18 -16.91
N ILE A 315 -5.26 -2.02 -16.01
CA ILE A 315 -6.66 -2.01 -15.61
C ILE A 315 -6.78 -1.47 -14.19
N LYS A 316 -7.70 -0.51 -13.98
CA LYS A 316 -7.95 0.11 -12.67
C LYS A 316 -9.43 0.09 -12.31
N ALA A 317 -9.71 -0.10 -11.03
CA ALA A 317 -11.05 0.07 -10.48
C ALA A 317 -10.96 0.45 -9.00
N LYS A 318 -11.97 1.19 -8.53
CA LYS A 318 -12.23 1.42 -7.10
C LYS A 318 -13.62 0.87 -6.79
N ILE A 319 -13.69 -0.05 -5.84
CA ILE A 319 -14.90 -0.74 -5.39
C ILE A 319 -15.23 -0.22 -3.99
N ALA A 320 -16.49 0.14 -3.77
CA ALA A 320 -17.01 0.58 -2.48
C ALA A 320 -18.35 -0.09 -2.23
N ARG A 321 -18.76 -0.20 -0.95
CA ARG A 321 -20.10 -0.68 -0.62
C ARG A 321 -21.14 0.31 -1.12
N LEU A 322 -22.31 -0.19 -1.49
CA LEU A 322 -23.47 0.66 -1.78
C LEU A 322 -23.72 1.57 -0.57
N SER A 323 -23.93 2.87 -0.81
CA SER A 323 -24.44 3.76 0.23
C SER A 323 -25.80 3.25 0.67
N ALA A 324 -26.04 3.17 1.99
CA ALA A 324 -27.38 2.90 2.49
C ALA A 324 -28.35 3.91 1.86
N ALA A 325 -29.41 3.41 1.22
CA ALA A 325 -30.47 4.29 0.71
C ALA A 325 -30.95 5.14 1.90
N LYS A 326 -30.96 6.47 1.73
CA LYS A 326 -31.65 7.35 2.67
C LYS A 326 -33.14 6.96 2.60
N LEU A 327 -33.59 6.20 3.59
CA LEU A 327 -35.01 5.98 3.87
C LEU A 327 -35.59 7.25 4.50
#